data_AF-A0A7W8D1J6-F1
#
_entry.id   AF-A0A7W8D1J6-F1
#
_cell.length_a   1.000
_cell.length_b   1.000
_cell.length_c   1.000
_cell.angle_alpha   90.00
_cell.angle_beta   90.00
_cell.angle_gamma   90.00
#
_symmetry.space_group_name_H-M   'P 1'
#
loop_
_entity.id
_entity.type
_entity.pdbx_description
1 polymer ?
#
loop_
_entity_poly.entity_id
_entity_poly.type
_entity_poly.pdbx_seq_one_letter_code
_entity_poly.pdbx_strand_id
1 'polypeptide(L)'
;MKRHIQWSRVLAIILILILTAGLGLSLFLNRTVDENVSQKDTVAENDKTLQEFLKIAMEPVGQTMYVWGGGWNEEDTGAGIEATTLGLSSQWKIFFEQQSSNYDYQTTLYQIHDGLDCSGYVGWVIYNLMESESGQSGYVMKSQEMASTYASYGWGTFTPYSEVTDHKPGDIFSNEGHVYISLGTCDDGSVLLVHSSPPGVRLCGTLLASGESSKAVELASSIMSTHYPKWFEKYPSCEVDLSYLTNYDQFQWNVDTLSDAQFIQNLSAEEIADLLWS
;
A
#
# COMPACT_ATOMS: atom_id res chain seq x y z
N MET A 1 46.87 -50.58 60.41
CA MET A 1 46.64 -49.18 60.81
C MET A 1 45.27 -48.74 60.30
N LYS A 2 44.21 -48.78 61.13
CA LYS A 2 42.87 -48.29 60.74
C LYS A 2 42.80 -46.80 61.09
N ARG A 3 42.61 -45.94 60.09
CA ARG A 3 42.39 -44.49 60.28
C ARG A 3 40.98 -44.26 60.80
N HIS A 4 40.86 -43.73 62.01
CA HIS A 4 39.60 -43.29 62.60
C HIS A 4 39.19 -41.96 61.96
N ILE A 5 38.06 -41.93 61.27
CA ILE A 5 37.47 -40.69 60.73
C ILE A 5 36.84 -39.94 61.90
N GLN A 6 37.29 -38.70 62.14
CA GLN A 6 36.69 -37.80 63.12
C GLN A 6 35.43 -37.17 62.52
N TRP A 7 34.28 -37.78 62.80
CA TRP A 7 32.95 -37.38 62.31
C TRP A 7 32.56 -35.93 62.64
N SER A 8 33.11 -35.35 63.71
CA SER A 8 32.88 -33.94 64.08
C SER A 8 33.40 -32.95 63.03
N ARG A 9 34.49 -33.28 62.33
CA ARG A 9 35.02 -32.45 61.25
C ARG A 9 34.22 -32.58 59.96
N VAL A 10 33.63 -33.75 59.72
CA VAL A 10 32.76 -34.01 58.55
C VAL A 10 31.41 -33.29 58.73
N LEU A 11 30.83 -33.35 59.93
CA LEU A 11 29.59 -32.63 60.26
C LEU A 11 29.74 -31.11 60.16
N ALA A 12 30.89 -30.55 60.60
CA ALA A 12 31.17 -29.13 60.47
C ALA A 12 31.27 -28.67 58.99
N ILE A 13 31.88 -29.48 58.12
CA ILE A 13 31.97 -29.18 56.68
C ILE A 13 30.58 -29.24 56.02
N ILE A 14 29.74 -30.21 56.39
CA ILE A 14 28.38 -30.33 55.87
C ILE A 14 27.50 -29.15 56.34
N LEU A 15 27.63 -28.71 57.60
CA LEU A 15 26.89 -27.54 58.09
C LEU A 15 27.29 -26.25 57.37
N ILE A 16 28.59 -26.06 57.06
CA ILE A 16 29.06 -24.90 56.31
C ILE A 16 28.52 -24.91 54.87
N LEU A 17 28.45 -26.07 54.22
CA LEU A 17 27.87 -26.21 52.87
C LEU A 17 26.36 -25.95 52.83
N ILE A 18 25.62 -26.33 53.88
CA ILE A 18 24.17 -26.06 53.97
C ILE A 18 23.91 -24.57 54.22
N LEU A 19 24.75 -23.90 55.03
CA LEU A 19 24.64 -22.45 55.29
C LEU A 19 24.95 -21.60 54.05
N THR A 20 25.93 -21.99 53.23
CA THR A 20 26.24 -21.27 51.97
C THR A 20 25.18 -21.50 50.90
N ALA A 21 24.56 -22.69 50.83
CA ALA A 21 23.43 -22.96 49.95
C ALA A 21 22.17 -22.18 50.37
N GLY A 22 21.90 -22.05 51.68
CA GLY A 22 20.76 -21.29 52.20
C GLY A 22 20.84 -19.78 51.95
N LEU A 23 22.04 -19.19 52.08
CA LEU A 23 22.25 -17.77 51.76
C LEU A 23 22.16 -17.51 50.24
N GLY A 24 22.70 -18.42 49.41
CA GLY A 24 22.59 -18.34 47.95
C GLY A 24 21.15 -18.42 47.45
N LEU A 25 20.31 -19.25 48.08
CA LEU A 25 18.89 -19.37 47.74
C LEU A 25 18.06 -18.15 48.18
N SER A 26 18.39 -17.51 49.31
CA SER A 26 17.72 -16.27 49.75
C SER A 26 18.03 -15.07 48.84
N LEU A 27 19.25 -15.00 48.31
CA LEU A 27 19.65 -13.98 47.33
C LEU A 27 19.07 -14.27 45.93
N PHE A 28 18.83 -15.53 45.59
CA PHE A 28 18.17 -15.91 44.33
C PHE A 28 16.65 -15.66 44.37
N LEU A 29 15.99 -15.92 45.49
CA LEU A 29 14.55 -15.69 45.67
C LEU A 29 14.19 -14.21 45.86
N ASN A 30 15.09 -13.39 46.43
CA ASN A 30 14.89 -11.94 46.45
C ASN A 30 15.16 -11.27 45.08
N ARG A 31 15.85 -11.94 44.15
CA ARG A 31 16.09 -11.42 42.80
C ARG A 31 14.91 -11.64 41.85
N THR A 32 13.94 -12.47 42.21
CA THR A 32 12.75 -12.77 41.39
C THR A 32 11.51 -11.94 41.73
N VAL A 33 11.63 -10.89 42.57
CA VAL A 33 10.48 -10.08 43.01
C VAL A 33 10.50 -8.63 42.46
N ASP A 34 11.59 -8.19 41.83
CA ASP A 34 11.72 -6.84 41.24
C ASP A 34 11.90 -6.85 39.71
N GLU A 35 11.20 -7.75 39.01
CA GLU A 35 10.92 -7.59 37.58
C GLU A 35 9.43 -7.30 37.39
N ASN A 36 9.01 -6.13 37.89
CA ASN A 36 7.84 -5.46 37.34
C ASN A 36 8.27 -4.84 36.00
N VAL A 37 8.60 -5.70 35.04
CA VAL A 37 8.65 -5.32 33.63
C VAL A 37 7.21 -5.02 33.28
N SER A 38 6.90 -3.74 33.23
CA SER A 38 5.80 -3.24 32.41
C SER A 38 5.95 -3.90 31.05
N GLN A 39 5.20 -4.98 30.81
CA GLN A 39 4.78 -5.38 29.48
C GLN A 39 3.99 -4.19 28.94
N LYS A 40 4.73 -3.20 28.44
CA LYS A 40 4.28 -2.47 27.29
C LYS A 40 4.28 -3.55 26.22
N ASP A 41 3.12 -4.15 25.97
CA ASP A 41 2.84 -4.71 24.67
C ASP A 41 3.13 -3.59 23.68
N THR A 42 4.37 -3.54 23.19
CA THR A 42 4.67 -2.83 21.96
C THR A 42 4.06 -3.69 20.89
N VAL A 43 2.74 -3.58 20.74
CA VAL A 43 2.16 -3.50 19.41
C VAL A 43 3.06 -2.52 18.69
N ALA A 44 3.82 -2.99 17.70
CA ALA A 44 4.53 -2.08 16.81
C ALA A 44 3.48 -1.07 16.39
N GLU A 45 3.64 0.18 16.82
CA GLU A 45 2.74 1.26 16.43
C GLU A 45 2.82 1.24 14.91
N ASN A 46 1.71 0.88 14.27
CA ASN A 46 1.71 0.69 12.85
C ASN A 46 1.75 2.10 12.25
N ASP A 47 2.95 2.55 11.92
CA ASP A 47 3.22 3.93 11.50
C ASP A 47 2.56 4.27 10.15
N LYS A 48 2.12 3.25 9.40
CA LYS A 48 1.48 3.42 8.09
C LYS A 48 0.01 3.76 8.26
N THR A 49 -0.45 4.73 7.47
CA THR A 49 -1.85 5.20 7.51
C THR A 49 -2.51 5.07 6.15
N LEU A 50 -3.85 5.00 6.14
CA LEU A 50 -4.59 5.03 4.89
C LEU A 50 -4.39 6.37 4.14
N GLN A 51 -4.19 7.47 4.87
CA GLN A 51 -3.87 8.77 4.28
C GLN A 51 -2.53 8.74 3.52
N GLU A 52 -1.52 8.07 4.08
CA GLU A 52 -0.22 7.93 3.45
C GLU A 52 -0.32 7.13 2.15
N PHE A 53 -1.06 6.01 2.15
CA PHE A 53 -1.34 5.25 0.94
C PHE A 53 -1.96 6.11 -0.16
N LEU A 54 -2.99 6.89 0.16
CA LEU A 54 -3.64 7.77 -0.82
C LEU A 54 -2.70 8.85 -1.34
N LYS A 55 -1.84 9.43 -0.50
CA LYS A 55 -0.84 10.41 -0.91
C LYS A 55 0.19 9.81 -1.87
N ILE A 56 0.73 8.63 -1.55
CA ILE A 56 1.66 7.89 -2.42
C ILE A 56 0.99 7.60 -3.76
N ALA A 57 -0.27 7.14 -3.74
CA ALA A 57 -1.03 6.85 -4.96
C ALA A 57 -1.15 8.07 -5.91
N MET A 58 -1.12 9.30 -5.37
CA MET A 58 -1.18 10.54 -6.16
C MET A 58 0.17 10.98 -6.73
N GLU A 59 1.30 10.49 -6.23
CA GLU A 59 2.61 10.99 -6.66
C GLU A 59 2.86 10.88 -8.18
N PRO A 60 2.48 9.80 -8.88
CA PRO A 60 2.71 9.70 -10.33
C PRO A 60 1.70 10.48 -11.18
N VAL A 61 0.61 10.96 -10.58
CA VAL A 61 -0.50 11.61 -11.29
C VAL A 61 0.00 12.84 -12.06
N GLY A 62 -0.39 12.92 -13.33
CA GLY A 62 -0.10 14.09 -14.17
C GLY A 62 1.37 14.23 -14.59
N GLN A 63 2.21 13.23 -14.31
CA GLN A 63 3.62 13.25 -14.71
C GLN A 63 4.18 11.89 -15.14
N THR A 64 3.37 10.83 -15.17
CA THR A 64 3.80 9.50 -15.62
C THR A 64 2.91 8.99 -16.75
N MET A 65 3.53 8.63 -17.88
CA MET A 65 2.86 8.08 -19.05
C MET A 65 2.50 6.61 -18.87
N TYR A 66 1.45 6.16 -19.56
CA TYR A 66 1.11 4.75 -19.66
C TYR A 66 2.07 4.09 -20.63
N VAL A 67 2.79 3.06 -20.19
CA VAL A 67 3.60 2.21 -21.06
C VAL A 67 3.19 0.78 -20.79
N TRP A 68 2.84 0.01 -21.82
CA TRP A 68 2.55 -1.41 -21.66
C TRP A 68 3.81 -2.15 -21.17
N GLY A 69 3.72 -2.86 -20.05
CA GLY A 69 4.87 -3.47 -19.36
C GLY A 69 5.65 -2.48 -18.48
N GLY A 70 5.23 -1.22 -18.40
CA GLY A 70 5.86 -0.22 -17.54
C GLY A 70 5.81 -0.65 -16.07
N GLY A 71 6.95 -0.64 -15.39
CA GLY A 71 7.09 -1.12 -14.01
C GLY A 71 7.37 -2.63 -13.86
N TRP A 72 7.31 -3.41 -14.94
CA TRP A 72 7.72 -4.82 -14.93
C TRP A 72 9.23 -4.97 -15.16
N ASN A 73 9.78 -6.13 -14.79
CA ASN A 73 11.13 -6.54 -15.17
C ASN A 73 11.17 -7.09 -16.61
N GLU A 74 12.38 -7.22 -17.16
CA GLU A 74 12.58 -7.73 -18.53
C GLU A 74 12.06 -9.17 -18.72
N GLU A 75 12.09 -9.98 -17.65
CA GLU A 75 11.60 -11.35 -17.69
C GLU A 75 10.07 -11.47 -17.65
N ASP A 76 9.34 -10.37 -17.43
CA ASP A 76 7.87 -10.34 -17.30
C ASP A 76 7.36 -11.29 -16.19
N THR A 77 8.08 -11.29 -15.06
CA THR A 77 7.80 -12.15 -13.90
C THR A 77 7.50 -11.39 -12.63
N GLY A 78 7.70 -10.06 -12.62
CA GLY A 78 7.39 -9.21 -11.49
C GLY A 78 7.93 -7.80 -11.68
N ALA A 79 8.23 -7.14 -10.56
CA ALA A 79 8.60 -5.73 -10.53
C ALA A 79 9.99 -5.45 -11.13
N GLY A 80 10.06 -4.42 -11.96
CA GLY A 80 11.29 -3.83 -12.47
C GLY A 80 11.99 -2.94 -11.44
N ILE A 81 13.12 -2.35 -11.85
CA ILE A 81 13.95 -1.53 -10.96
C ILE A 81 13.22 -0.28 -10.48
N GLU A 82 12.45 0.40 -11.34
CA GLU A 82 11.69 1.59 -10.95
C GLU A 82 10.56 1.23 -9.97
N ALA A 83 9.92 0.07 -10.15
CA ALA A 83 8.87 -0.43 -9.26
C ALA A 83 9.39 -0.97 -7.91
N THR A 84 10.72 -1.13 -7.77
CA THR A 84 11.41 -1.55 -6.54
C THR A 84 12.38 -0.48 -6.02
N THR A 85 12.20 0.77 -6.46
CA THR A 85 12.94 1.92 -5.97
C THR A 85 12.01 2.84 -5.20
N LEU A 86 12.44 3.28 -4.02
CA LEU A 86 11.69 4.24 -3.23
C LEU A 86 11.72 5.62 -3.90
N GLY A 87 10.54 6.24 -3.95
CA GLY A 87 10.31 7.52 -4.59
C GLY A 87 9.99 7.41 -6.07
N LEU A 88 9.44 8.50 -6.60
CA LEU A 88 9.06 8.62 -8.00
C LEU A 88 10.29 8.64 -8.91
N SER A 89 10.31 7.81 -9.96
CA SER A 89 11.37 7.86 -10.97
C SER A 89 11.35 9.18 -11.72
N SER A 90 12.50 9.86 -11.79
CA SER A 90 12.65 11.09 -12.57
C SER A 90 12.47 10.87 -14.06
N GLN A 91 12.70 9.63 -14.55
CA GLN A 91 12.56 9.31 -15.97
C GLN A 91 11.11 9.38 -16.44
N TRP A 92 10.14 9.03 -15.60
CA TRP A 92 8.73 9.11 -15.97
C TRP A 92 8.31 10.54 -16.30
N LYS A 93 8.76 11.49 -15.49
CA LYS A 93 8.53 12.92 -15.74
C LYS A 93 9.25 13.40 -17.00
N ILE A 94 10.51 13.01 -17.19
CA ILE A 94 11.29 13.37 -18.39
C ILE A 94 10.57 12.83 -19.65
N PHE A 95 10.09 11.60 -19.61
CA PHE A 95 9.38 10.98 -20.71
C PHE A 95 8.04 11.68 -20.98
N PHE A 96 7.24 11.98 -19.95
CA PHE A 96 6.02 12.80 -20.08
C PHE A 96 6.29 14.16 -20.74
N GLU A 97 7.37 14.85 -20.33
CA GLU A 97 7.73 16.16 -20.87
C GLU A 97 8.08 16.11 -22.37
N GLN A 98 8.60 14.97 -22.85
CA GLN A 98 8.91 14.74 -24.27
C GLN A 98 7.66 14.45 -25.12
N GLN A 99 6.57 13.96 -24.52
CA GLN A 99 5.36 13.60 -25.26
C GLN A 99 4.53 14.83 -25.64
N SER A 100 3.82 14.72 -26.77
CA SER A 100 2.81 15.70 -27.20
C SER A 100 1.39 15.19 -26.91
N SER A 101 0.38 16.02 -27.14
CA SER A 101 -1.03 15.60 -27.05
C SER A 101 -1.42 14.44 -27.97
N ASN A 102 -0.57 14.09 -28.95
CA ASN A 102 -0.77 12.98 -29.88
C ASN A 102 -0.05 11.70 -29.46
N TYR A 103 0.30 11.55 -28.17
CA TYR A 103 0.95 10.35 -27.66
C TYR A 103 0.16 9.08 -27.99
N ASP A 104 0.84 8.10 -28.58
CA ASP A 104 0.31 6.78 -28.89
C ASP A 104 1.18 5.72 -28.21
N TYR A 105 0.64 5.11 -27.16
CA TYR A 105 1.34 4.10 -26.36
C TYR A 105 1.74 2.86 -27.18
N GLN A 106 1.09 2.60 -28.33
CA GLN A 106 1.44 1.47 -29.19
C GLN A 106 2.84 1.63 -29.81
N THR A 107 3.35 2.86 -29.88
CA THR A 107 4.70 3.15 -30.37
C THR A 107 5.77 3.02 -29.28
N THR A 108 5.36 2.86 -28.02
CA THR A 108 6.25 2.82 -26.85
C THR A 108 6.04 1.57 -26.00
N LEU A 109 5.42 0.52 -26.55
CA LEU A 109 5.22 -0.76 -25.86
C LEU A 109 6.56 -1.30 -25.35
N TYR A 110 6.58 -1.79 -24.11
CA TYR A 110 7.75 -2.37 -23.46
C TYR A 110 8.95 -1.42 -23.32
N GLN A 111 8.76 -0.11 -23.42
CA GLN A 111 9.70 0.86 -22.86
C GLN A 111 9.55 0.87 -21.33
N ILE A 112 9.82 -0.27 -20.70
CA ILE A 112 9.39 -0.62 -19.32
C ILE A 112 9.89 0.34 -18.24
N HIS A 113 10.93 1.13 -18.55
CA HIS A 113 11.53 2.14 -17.67
C HIS A 113 10.90 3.54 -17.79
N ASP A 114 10.15 3.81 -18.86
CA ASP A 114 9.70 5.16 -19.24
C ASP A 114 8.31 5.52 -18.71
N GLY A 115 7.57 4.55 -18.16
CA GLY A 115 6.24 4.76 -17.61
C GLY A 115 5.72 3.58 -16.80
N LEU A 116 4.42 3.54 -16.58
CA LEU A 116 3.75 2.52 -15.77
C LEU A 116 2.52 1.99 -16.50
N ASP A 117 2.34 0.67 -16.57
CA ASP A 117 1.01 0.11 -16.84
C ASP A 117 0.14 0.10 -15.56
N CYS A 118 -1.07 -0.45 -15.62
CA CYS A 118 -1.99 -0.47 -14.48
C CYS A 118 -1.43 -1.24 -13.28
N SER A 119 -0.88 -2.42 -13.51
CA SER A 119 -0.24 -3.27 -12.50
C SER A 119 1.10 -2.71 -12.03
N GLY A 120 1.92 -2.15 -12.93
CA GLY A 120 3.15 -1.46 -12.57
C GLY A 120 2.87 -0.29 -11.64
N TYR A 121 1.81 0.48 -11.92
CA TYR A 121 1.36 1.58 -11.08
C TYR A 121 0.97 1.11 -9.68
N VAL A 122 0.01 0.21 -9.56
CA VAL A 122 -0.44 -0.24 -8.23
C VAL A 122 0.69 -0.95 -7.49
N GLY A 123 1.50 -1.77 -8.17
CA GLY A 123 2.66 -2.41 -7.58
C GLY A 123 3.70 -1.41 -7.06
N TRP A 124 3.97 -0.31 -7.77
CA TRP A 124 4.85 0.76 -7.29
C TRP A 124 4.26 1.48 -6.07
N VAL A 125 2.95 1.75 -6.06
CA VAL A 125 2.28 2.38 -4.90
C VAL A 125 2.43 1.50 -3.66
N ILE A 126 2.16 0.19 -3.79
CA ILE A 126 2.31 -0.77 -2.70
C ILE A 126 3.75 -0.87 -2.24
N TYR A 127 4.72 -0.87 -3.16
CA TYR A 127 6.14 -0.89 -2.79
C TYR A 127 6.53 0.31 -1.93
N ASN A 128 6.14 1.51 -2.36
CA ASN A 128 6.47 2.76 -1.67
C ASN A 128 5.71 2.91 -0.34
N LEU A 129 4.59 2.22 -0.17
CA LEU A 129 3.90 2.13 1.10
C LEU A 129 4.56 1.13 2.04
N MET A 130 4.89 -0.08 1.54
CA MET A 130 5.22 -1.23 2.38
C MET A 130 6.70 -1.31 2.74
N GLU A 131 7.60 -0.90 1.83
CA GLU A 131 9.03 -1.04 1.99
C GLU A 131 9.70 0.22 2.55
N SER A 132 10.77 0.02 3.31
CA SER A 132 11.62 1.10 3.84
C SER A 132 12.98 1.20 3.14
N GLU A 133 13.30 0.27 2.25
CA GLU A 133 14.56 0.22 1.49
C GLU A 133 14.30 -0.20 0.05
N SER A 134 15.10 0.32 -0.89
CA SER A 134 15.03 -0.08 -2.31
C SER A 134 15.65 -1.45 -2.56
N GLY A 135 15.24 -2.13 -3.63
CA GLY A 135 15.79 -3.41 -4.08
C GLY A 135 15.20 -4.66 -3.40
N GLN A 136 14.19 -4.48 -2.54
CA GLN A 136 13.36 -5.57 -2.03
C GLN A 136 12.50 -6.19 -3.13
N SER A 137 11.89 -7.34 -2.85
CA SER A 137 10.89 -7.92 -3.75
C SER A 137 9.75 -6.94 -3.99
N GLY A 138 9.36 -6.75 -5.25
CA GLY A 138 8.30 -5.82 -5.59
C GLY A 138 6.91 -6.45 -5.62
N TYR A 139 5.92 -5.60 -5.85
CA TYR A 139 4.49 -5.95 -5.77
C TYR A 139 3.77 -5.88 -7.13
N VAL A 140 4.54 -5.84 -8.22
CA VAL A 140 4.02 -5.94 -9.58
C VAL A 140 3.74 -7.40 -9.90
N MET A 141 2.52 -7.65 -10.33
CA MET A 141 1.99 -8.96 -10.72
C MET A 141 0.82 -8.73 -11.68
N LYS A 142 0.23 -9.80 -12.22
CA LYS A 142 -0.92 -9.67 -13.10
C LYS A 142 -2.07 -8.99 -12.35
N SER A 143 -2.79 -8.10 -13.02
CA SER A 143 -3.88 -7.33 -12.40
C SER A 143 -4.88 -8.22 -11.68
N GLN A 144 -5.36 -9.31 -12.29
CA GLN A 144 -6.34 -10.22 -11.68
C GLN A 144 -5.90 -10.87 -10.37
N GLU A 145 -4.59 -10.92 -10.11
CA GLU A 145 -4.04 -11.58 -8.94
C GLU A 145 -3.90 -10.61 -7.76
N MET A 146 -3.91 -9.29 -8.00
CA MET A 146 -3.55 -8.29 -7.00
C MET A 146 -4.46 -8.28 -5.77
N ALA A 147 -5.79 -8.15 -5.95
CA ALA A 147 -6.70 -8.05 -4.81
C ALA A 147 -6.63 -9.29 -3.91
N SER A 148 -6.65 -10.48 -4.51
CA SER A 148 -6.57 -11.75 -3.77
C SER A 148 -5.20 -11.96 -3.11
N THR A 149 -4.12 -11.57 -3.78
CA THR A 149 -2.76 -11.69 -3.26
C THR A 149 -2.54 -10.76 -2.06
N TYR A 150 -2.95 -9.49 -2.14
CA TYR A 150 -2.83 -8.55 -1.03
C TYR A 150 -3.66 -9.00 0.19
N ALA A 151 -4.86 -9.54 -0.02
CA ALA A 151 -5.62 -10.17 1.06
C ALA A 151 -4.91 -11.39 1.66
N SER A 152 -4.26 -12.21 0.83
CA SER A 152 -3.51 -13.40 1.28
C SER A 152 -2.31 -13.07 2.18
N TYR A 153 -1.76 -11.85 2.07
CA TYR A 153 -0.73 -11.34 2.98
C TYR A 153 -1.30 -10.96 4.36
N GLY A 154 -2.62 -11.00 4.54
CA GLY A 154 -3.29 -10.60 5.78
C GLY A 154 -3.53 -9.09 5.89
N TRP A 155 -3.34 -8.34 4.80
CA TRP A 155 -3.40 -6.87 4.79
C TRP A 155 -4.81 -6.29 4.79
N GLY A 156 -5.79 -7.12 4.47
CA GLY A 156 -7.15 -6.70 4.23
C GLY A 156 -8.05 -7.85 3.84
N THR A 157 -9.23 -7.51 3.32
CA THR A 157 -10.25 -8.46 2.90
C THR A 157 -10.36 -8.49 1.39
N PHE A 158 -10.53 -9.69 0.84
CA PHE A 158 -10.89 -9.91 -0.55
C PHE A 158 -12.40 -10.10 -0.65
N THR A 159 -13.03 -9.38 -1.56
CA THR A 159 -14.44 -9.54 -1.94
C THR A 159 -14.50 -9.85 -3.43
N PRO A 160 -15.06 -11.01 -3.84
CA PRO A 160 -15.21 -11.31 -5.26
C PRO A 160 -16.20 -10.35 -5.91
N TYR A 161 -16.02 -10.06 -7.19
CA TYR A 161 -16.80 -9.05 -7.92
C TYR A 161 -18.32 -9.22 -7.82
N SER A 162 -18.82 -10.44 -7.64
CA SER A 162 -20.26 -10.73 -7.50
C SER A 162 -20.86 -10.25 -6.17
N GLU A 163 -20.00 -9.90 -5.20
CA GLU A 163 -20.37 -9.52 -3.83
C GLU A 163 -19.96 -8.07 -3.49
N VAL A 164 -19.28 -7.37 -4.40
CA VAL A 164 -18.91 -5.96 -4.23
C VAL A 164 -20.18 -5.10 -4.20
N THR A 165 -20.26 -4.21 -3.21
CA THR A 165 -21.43 -3.33 -3.00
C THR A 165 -21.10 -1.86 -2.83
N ASP A 166 -19.83 -1.52 -2.61
CA ASP A 166 -19.35 -0.16 -2.37
C ASP A 166 -17.96 0.08 -3.01
N HIS A 167 -17.56 1.35 -3.06
CA HIS A 167 -16.24 1.79 -3.53
C HIS A 167 -15.73 2.83 -2.54
N LYS A 168 -14.91 2.39 -1.58
CA LYS A 168 -14.40 3.23 -0.50
C LYS A 168 -13.04 3.80 -0.84
N PRO A 169 -12.67 4.94 -0.24
CA PRO A 169 -11.33 5.48 -0.35
C PRO A 169 -10.28 4.45 0.06
N GLY A 170 -9.37 4.17 -0.87
CA GLY A 170 -8.24 3.26 -0.68
C GLY A 170 -8.50 1.80 -1.09
N ASP A 171 -9.72 1.46 -1.50
CA ASP A 171 -9.98 0.13 -2.09
C ASP A 171 -9.19 -0.06 -3.38
N ILE A 172 -8.71 -1.28 -3.59
CA ILE A 172 -8.03 -1.69 -4.83
C ILE A 172 -8.96 -2.63 -5.57
N PHE A 173 -9.30 -2.26 -6.81
CA PHE A 173 -10.19 -3.04 -7.67
C PHE A 173 -9.37 -3.67 -8.78
N SER A 174 -9.47 -5.00 -8.94
CA SER A 174 -8.64 -5.73 -9.90
C SER A 174 -9.40 -6.81 -10.69
N ASN A 175 -9.06 -6.98 -11.97
CA ASN A 175 -9.56 -8.06 -12.82
C ASN A 175 -8.53 -8.44 -13.91
N GLU A 176 -8.88 -9.32 -14.86
CA GLU A 176 -7.99 -9.79 -15.93
C GLU A 176 -7.40 -8.67 -16.82
N GLY A 177 -8.12 -7.56 -16.98
CA GLY A 177 -7.69 -6.49 -17.88
C GLY A 177 -7.08 -5.26 -17.19
N HIS A 178 -7.42 -5.02 -15.91
CA HIS A 178 -7.10 -3.75 -15.28
C HIS A 178 -7.07 -3.81 -13.75
N VAL A 179 -6.39 -2.84 -13.15
CA VAL A 179 -6.38 -2.58 -11.71
C VAL A 179 -6.33 -1.07 -11.45
N TYR A 180 -7.07 -0.60 -10.46
CA TYR A 180 -7.13 0.81 -10.05
C TYR A 180 -7.36 0.97 -8.55
N ILE A 181 -7.20 2.19 -8.05
CA ILE A 181 -7.45 2.56 -6.64
C ILE A 181 -8.65 3.50 -6.60
N SER A 182 -9.64 3.19 -5.77
CA SER A 182 -10.80 4.07 -5.54
C SER A 182 -10.45 5.19 -4.56
N LEU A 183 -10.96 6.40 -4.86
CA LEU A 183 -10.90 7.57 -3.98
C LEU A 183 -12.26 7.87 -3.34
N GLY A 184 -13.23 6.97 -3.47
CA GLY A 184 -14.55 7.09 -2.90
C GLY A 184 -15.65 7.39 -3.92
N THR A 185 -16.86 7.48 -3.39
CA THR A 185 -18.10 7.66 -4.15
C THR A 185 -18.66 9.07 -3.91
N CYS A 186 -19.13 9.73 -4.97
CA CYS A 186 -19.88 10.98 -4.94
C CYS A 186 -21.36 10.72 -4.63
N ASP A 187 -22.10 11.74 -4.20
CA ASP A 187 -23.53 11.61 -3.85
C ASP A 187 -24.44 11.10 -4.97
N ASP A 188 -24.04 11.27 -6.24
CA ASP A 188 -24.78 10.78 -7.40
C ASP A 188 -24.48 9.31 -7.74
N GLY A 189 -23.65 8.65 -6.92
CA GLY A 189 -23.23 7.26 -7.08
C GLY A 189 -22.05 7.07 -8.03
N SER A 190 -21.53 8.14 -8.64
CA SER A 190 -20.31 8.06 -9.44
C SER A 190 -19.07 7.90 -8.54
N VAL A 191 -18.02 7.28 -9.06
CA VAL A 191 -16.81 6.92 -8.30
C VAL A 191 -15.64 7.74 -8.82
N LEU A 192 -14.92 8.38 -7.92
CA LEU A 192 -13.63 9.00 -8.21
C LEU A 192 -12.54 7.94 -8.04
N LEU A 193 -11.62 7.85 -8.99
CA LEU A 193 -10.55 6.85 -8.97
C LEU A 193 -9.25 7.40 -9.56
N VAL A 194 -8.15 6.73 -9.20
CA VAL A 194 -6.84 6.92 -9.82
C VAL A 194 -6.39 5.61 -10.47
N HIS A 195 -5.86 5.72 -11.68
CA HIS A 195 -5.45 4.56 -12.45
C HIS A 195 -4.35 4.91 -13.46
N SER A 196 -3.67 3.88 -13.98
CA SER A 196 -2.84 3.99 -15.18
C SER A 196 -3.51 3.30 -16.36
N SER A 197 -3.86 4.07 -17.37
CA SER A 197 -4.35 3.62 -18.68
C SER A 197 -3.96 4.68 -19.69
N PRO A 198 -3.92 4.40 -21.01
CA PRO A 198 -3.63 5.45 -21.98
C PRO A 198 -4.42 6.74 -21.73
N PRO A 199 -3.78 7.92 -21.65
CA PRO A 199 -2.35 8.16 -21.92
C PRO A 199 -1.39 8.01 -20.72
N GLY A 200 -1.86 7.84 -19.47
CA GLY A 200 -1.03 7.57 -18.29
C GLY A 200 -1.76 7.72 -16.96
N VAL A 201 -0.98 7.93 -15.89
CA VAL A 201 -1.50 7.97 -14.52
C VAL A 201 -2.28 9.25 -14.28
N ARG A 202 -3.58 9.10 -14.00
CA ARG A 202 -4.50 10.24 -13.83
C ARG A 202 -5.67 9.93 -12.90
N LEU A 203 -6.31 11.00 -12.46
CA LEU A 203 -7.64 10.96 -11.85
C LEU A 203 -8.71 10.89 -12.94
N CYS A 204 -9.71 10.04 -12.71
CA CYS A 204 -10.91 9.97 -13.52
C CYS A 204 -12.14 9.82 -12.61
N GLY A 205 -13.29 10.26 -13.12
CA GLY A 205 -14.60 9.93 -12.58
C GLY A 205 -15.34 8.95 -13.48
N THR A 206 -16.18 8.10 -12.91
CA THR A 206 -17.08 7.26 -13.71
C THR A 206 -18.27 8.06 -14.23
N LEU A 207 -18.64 7.83 -15.48
CA LEU A 207 -19.89 8.36 -16.05
C LEU A 207 -21.11 7.77 -15.34
N LEU A 208 -22.24 8.49 -15.40
CA LEU A 208 -23.53 7.95 -14.95
C LEU A 208 -23.98 6.81 -15.89
N ALA A 209 -24.95 6.00 -15.44
CA ALA A 209 -25.54 4.94 -16.26
C ALA A 209 -26.22 5.45 -17.54
N SER A 210 -26.61 6.73 -17.58
CA SER A 210 -27.10 7.40 -18.79
C SER A 210 -25.99 7.69 -19.82
N GLY A 211 -24.72 7.57 -19.43
CA GLY A 211 -23.55 8.02 -20.20
C GLY A 211 -23.27 9.52 -20.06
N GLU A 212 -24.03 10.22 -19.20
CA GLU A 212 -23.82 11.65 -18.93
C GLU A 212 -22.67 11.87 -17.94
N SER A 213 -22.08 13.07 -18.00
CA SER A 213 -21.07 13.52 -17.03
C SER A 213 -21.64 13.47 -15.62
N SER A 214 -20.80 13.03 -14.67
CA SER A 214 -21.14 12.88 -13.26
C SER A 214 -20.38 13.88 -12.39
N LYS A 215 -20.75 13.93 -11.10
CA LYS A 215 -19.99 14.67 -10.09
C LYS A 215 -18.53 14.22 -10.00
N ALA A 216 -18.25 12.92 -10.08
CA ALA A 216 -16.88 12.43 -10.04
C ALA A 216 -16.06 12.91 -11.25
N VAL A 217 -16.67 12.98 -12.45
CA VAL A 217 -15.99 13.51 -13.65
C VAL A 217 -15.70 15.00 -13.51
N GLU A 218 -16.65 15.78 -13.01
CA GLU A 218 -16.46 17.20 -12.73
C GLU A 218 -15.35 17.43 -11.70
N LEU A 219 -15.35 16.63 -10.62
CA LEU A 219 -14.36 16.70 -9.56
C LEU A 219 -12.95 16.35 -10.08
N ALA A 220 -12.81 15.22 -10.78
CA ALA A 220 -11.55 14.81 -11.40
C ALA A 220 -11.03 15.88 -12.37
N SER A 221 -11.89 16.43 -13.23
CA SER A 221 -11.52 17.47 -14.19
C SER A 221 -11.07 18.76 -13.49
N SER A 222 -11.77 19.16 -12.42
CA SER A 222 -11.39 20.33 -11.62
C SER A 222 -10.01 20.16 -10.99
N ILE A 223 -9.75 19.01 -10.37
CA ILE A 223 -8.46 18.71 -9.73
C ILE A 223 -7.35 18.64 -10.80
N MET A 224 -7.57 17.89 -11.88
CA MET A 224 -6.58 17.71 -12.95
C MET A 224 -6.21 19.04 -13.62
N SER A 225 -7.20 19.88 -13.93
CA SER A 225 -6.96 21.20 -14.54
C SER A 225 -6.27 22.19 -13.59
N THR A 226 -6.54 22.11 -12.29
CA THR A 226 -5.99 23.04 -11.29
C THR A 226 -4.58 22.66 -10.85
N HIS A 227 -4.37 21.39 -10.49
CA HIS A 227 -3.12 20.93 -9.87
C HIS A 227 -2.14 20.31 -10.88
N TYR A 228 -2.64 19.84 -12.03
CA TYR A 228 -1.84 19.20 -13.07
C TYR A 228 -2.03 19.87 -14.45
N PRO A 229 -1.95 21.21 -14.56
CA PRO A 229 -2.37 21.94 -15.77
C PRO A 229 -1.57 21.56 -17.02
N LYS A 230 -0.27 21.23 -16.89
CA LYS A 230 0.56 20.77 -18.02
C LYS A 230 0.09 19.43 -18.59
N TRP A 231 -0.40 18.55 -17.72
CA TRP A 231 -0.99 17.29 -18.15
C TRP A 231 -2.33 17.55 -18.82
N PHE A 232 -3.19 18.30 -18.14
CA PHE A 232 -4.56 18.57 -18.59
C PHE A 232 -4.61 19.29 -19.95
N GLU A 233 -3.64 20.17 -20.23
CA GLU A 233 -3.49 20.80 -21.56
C GLU A 233 -3.26 19.78 -22.67
N LYS A 234 -2.48 18.72 -22.42
CA LYS A 234 -2.21 17.66 -23.41
C LYS A 234 -3.33 16.62 -23.45
N TYR A 235 -3.88 16.27 -22.29
CA TYR A 235 -4.79 15.14 -22.07
C TYR A 235 -5.95 15.56 -21.13
N PRO A 236 -6.97 16.27 -21.64
CA PRO A 236 -8.02 16.85 -20.82
C PRO A 236 -9.11 15.86 -20.37
N SER A 237 -9.13 14.64 -20.89
CA SER A 237 -10.16 13.66 -20.54
C SER A 237 -9.91 13.07 -19.14
N CYS A 238 -10.92 13.16 -18.29
CA CYS A 238 -10.96 12.64 -16.92
C CYS A 238 -12.20 11.75 -16.70
N GLU A 239 -12.70 11.11 -17.75
CA GLU A 239 -13.88 10.25 -17.70
C GLU A 239 -13.50 8.79 -17.97
N VAL A 240 -14.17 7.89 -17.26
CA VAL A 240 -14.20 6.46 -17.56
C VAL A 240 -15.65 5.98 -17.57
N ASP A 241 -15.96 4.95 -18.33
CA ASP A 241 -17.31 4.41 -18.38
C ASP A 241 -17.60 3.45 -17.22
N LEU A 242 -18.85 2.97 -17.14
CA LEU A 242 -19.29 2.05 -16.09
C LEU A 242 -18.59 0.69 -16.09
N SER A 243 -17.85 0.32 -17.14
CA SER A 243 -17.11 -0.94 -17.14
C SER A 243 -16.12 -1.02 -15.98
N TYR A 244 -15.61 0.12 -15.51
CA TYR A 244 -14.75 0.24 -14.33
C TYR A 244 -15.42 -0.19 -13.03
N LEU A 245 -16.75 -0.27 -12.98
CA LEU A 245 -17.52 -0.69 -11.80
C LEU A 245 -18.04 -2.12 -11.92
N THR A 246 -17.68 -2.85 -12.99
CA THR A 246 -18.22 -4.19 -13.27
C THR A 246 -17.12 -5.24 -13.38
N ASN A 247 -17.33 -6.41 -12.78
CA ASN A 247 -16.40 -7.54 -12.82
C ASN A 247 -14.99 -7.19 -12.30
N TYR A 248 -14.90 -6.41 -11.21
CA TYR A 248 -13.67 -6.19 -10.46
C TYR A 248 -13.80 -6.83 -9.09
N ASP A 249 -12.81 -7.65 -8.72
CA ASP A 249 -12.66 -8.06 -7.34
C ASP A 249 -12.12 -6.88 -6.51
N GLN A 250 -12.57 -6.78 -5.27
CA GLN A 250 -12.21 -5.69 -4.35
C GLN A 250 -11.25 -6.21 -3.28
N PHE A 251 -10.20 -5.44 -3.04
CA PHE A 251 -9.38 -5.53 -1.85
C PHE A 251 -9.62 -4.27 -0.99
N GLN A 252 -9.98 -4.48 0.26
CA GLN A 252 -10.17 -3.43 1.26
C GLN A 252 -9.18 -3.61 2.41
N TRP A 253 -8.42 -2.56 2.73
CA TRP A 253 -7.44 -2.55 3.83
C TRP A 253 -8.09 -2.79 5.19
N ASN A 254 -7.39 -3.52 6.07
CA ASN A 254 -7.75 -3.60 7.49
C ASN A 254 -6.95 -2.58 8.34
N VAL A 255 -7.52 -2.22 9.50
CA VAL A 255 -6.93 -1.24 10.43
C VAL A 255 -5.64 -1.72 11.10
N ASP A 256 -5.43 -3.04 11.14
CA ASP A 256 -4.20 -3.63 11.68
C ASP A 256 -3.01 -3.45 10.73
N THR A 257 -3.27 -3.19 9.44
CA THR A 257 -2.24 -3.00 8.40
C THR A 257 -2.04 -1.53 8.07
N LEU A 258 -3.12 -0.75 7.93
CA LEU A 258 -3.07 0.70 7.76
C LEU A 258 -3.98 1.33 8.80
N SER A 259 -3.41 2.18 9.65
CA SER A 259 -4.19 2.96 10.60
C SER A 259 -5.17 3.88 9.85
N ASP A 260 -6.44 3.83 10.26
CA ASP A 260 -7.50 4.70 9.75
C ASP A 260 -8.13 5.54 10.88
N ALA A 261 -7.30 6.20 11.68
CA ALA A 261 -7.74 7.00 12.83
C ALA A 261 -8.65 8.20 12.44
N GLN A 262 -8.61 8.61 11.16
CA GLN A 262 -9.42 9.71 10.62
C GLN A 262 -10.71 9.22 9.95
N PHE A 263 -10.99 7.91 9.96
CA PHE A 263 -12.15 7.31 9.29
C PHE A 263 -12.22 7.64 7.79
N ILE A 264 -11.07 7.65 7.12
CA ILE A 264 -10.91 7.93 5.70
C ILE A 264 -11.76 7.00 4.85
N GLN A 265 -11.93 5.72 5.24
CA GLN A 265 -12.82 4.81 4.50
C GLN A 265 -14.29 5.22 4.50
N ASN A 266 -14.71 6.14 5.39
CA ASN A 266 -16.08 6.65 5.47
C ASN A 266 -16.26 8.02 4.77
N LEU A 267 -15.20 8.61 4.25
CA LEU A 267 -15.26 9.91 3.59
C LEU A 267 -15.84 9.80 2.17
N SER A 268 -16.55 10.84 1.74
CA SER A 268 -16.99 10.97 0.34
C SER A 268 -15.80 11.29 -0.58
N ALA A 269 -16.00 11.14 -1.89
CA ALA A 269 -14.98 11.53 -2.87
C ALA A 269 -14.57 13.02 -2.77
N GLU A 270 -15.53 13.90 -2.46
CA GLU A 270 -15.29 15.33 -2.25
C GLU A 270 -14.45 15.58 -1.00
N GLU A 271 -14.75 14.89 0.12
CA GLU A 271 -13.96 15.00 1.35
C GLU A 271 -12.53 14.45 1.18
N ILE A 272 -12.36 13.39 0.38
CA ILE A 272 -11.03 12.90 -0.02
C ILE A 272 -10.30 13.90 -0.90
N ALA A 273 -10.99 14.56 -1.82
CA ALA A 273 -10.38 15.59 -2.64
C ALA A 273 -9.89 16.77 -1.78
N ASP A 274 -10.70 17.23 -0.82
CA ASP A 274 -10.28 18.24 0.14
C ASP A 274 -9.06 17.76 0.94
N LEU A 275 -9.05 16.52 1.43
CA LEU A 275 -7.94 15.96 2.21
C LEU A 275 -6.60 15.92 1.45
N LEU A 276 -6.63 15.67 0.14
CA LEU A 276 -5.43 15.46 -0.68
C LEU A 276 -4.91 16.74 -1.35
N TRP A 277 -5.78 17.73 -1.60
CA TRP A 277 -5.42 18.95 -2.36
C TRP A 277 -5.71 20.28 -1.64
N SER A 278 -6.14 20.29 -0.37
CA SER A 278 -6.27 21.51 0.45
C SER A 278 -4.94 22.19 0.79
#